data_AF-A0A661M6A8-F1
#
_entry.id   AF-A0A661M6A8-F1
#
_cell.length_a   1.000
_cell.length_b   1.000
_cell.length_c   1.000
_cell.angle_alpha   90.00
_cell.angle_beta   90.00
_cell.angle_gamma   90.00
#
_symmetry.space_group_name_H-M   'P 1'
#
loop_
_entity.id
_entity.type
_entity.pdbx_description
1 polymer ?
#
loop_
_entity_poly.entity_id
_entity_poly.type
_entity_poly.pdbx_seq_one_letter_code
_entity_poly.pdbx_strand_id
1 'polypeptide(L)'
;MQAYLGQRVSEDSGDVDLFEIEHRGTLRRAANVEVSSIPNMDVVVELLRPGQEAPLVVADSGGVGQGERLPNVPLEPGKYLIRVRERSVEGVLPTENVSDEYFVRWRLLDDDGTFEHELNDSLELAEPLGLGVERRGWIGWRGDVDTFCLSENAERVVAQVSALTGVDLVLRVVDKRTDRSGKYDNKGAGRGETSKTWRNVAAGKLCVEVSADARDERGRAAQPDETYGVRFIAAPRR
;
A
#
# COMPACT_ATOMS: atom_id res chain seq x y z
N MET A 1 20.81 3.89 7.63
CA MET A 1 21.94 2.98 7.35
C MET A 1 22.44 3.33 5.96
N GLN A 2 23.75 3.34 5.72
CA GLN A 2 24.38 3.68 4.44
C GLN A 2 25.07 2.43 3.90
N ALA A 3 24.96 2.18 2.60
CA ALA A 3 25.43 0.97 1.95
C ALA A 3 25.71 1.20 0.46
N TYR A 4 26.21 0.15 -0.20
CA TYR A 4 26.47 0.07 -1.64
C TYR A 4 25.92 -1.26 -2.10
N LEU A 5 25.21 -1.28 -3.24
CA LEU A 5 24.88 -2.54 -3.88
C LEU A 5 26.11 -2.93 -4.72
N GLY A 6 26.89 -3.87 -4.20
CA GLY A 6 28.21 -4.23 -4.69
C GLY A 6 28.21 -4.96 -6.04
N GLN A 7 29.24 -5.78 -6.23
CA GLN A 7 29.40 -6.56 -7.48
C GLN A 7 28.36 -7.69 -7.54
N ARG A 8 27.99 -8.08 -8.76
CA ARG A 8 27.13 -9.25 -8.97
C ARG A 8 27.79 -10.49 -8.36
N VAL A 9 27.00 -11.31 -7.69
CA VAL A 9 27.45 -12.56 -7.06
C VAL A 9 27.74 -13.62 -8.11
N SER A 10 27.05 -13.56 -9.26
CA SER A 10 27.30 -14.40 -10.43
C SER A 10 26.83 -13.68 -11.71
N GLU A 11 27.00 -14.31 -12.88
CA GLU A 11 26.55 -13.76 -14.16
C GLU A 11 25.06 -13.39 -14.15
N ASP A 12 24.22 -14.21 -13.51
CA ASP A 12 22.76 -14.06 -13.50
C ASP A 12 22.20 -13.51 -12.17
N SER A 13 23.06 -13.21 -11.18
CA SER A 13 22.61 -12.75 -9.85
C SER A 13 23.36 -11.51 -9.40
N GLY A 14 22.61 -10.42 -9.20
CA GLY A 14 23.10 -9.19 -8.60
C GLY A 14 23.43 -9.34 -7.11
N ASP A 15 23.94 -8.26 -6.52
CA ASP A 15 24.15 -8.17 -5.08
C ASP A 15 22.82 -8.06 -4.31
N VAL A 16 22.83 -8.52 -3.06
CA VAL A 16 21.69 -8.48 -2.15
C VAL A 16 22.15 -8.06 -0.77
N ASP A 17 21.68 -6.90 -0.34
CA ASP A 17 21.91 -6.41 1.01
C ASP A 17 20.75 -6.77 1.94
N LEU A 18 21.09 -7.14 3.18
CA LEU A 18 20.13 -7.42 4.25
C LEU A 18 20.40 -6.51 5.45
N PHE A 19 19.39 -5.76 5.86
CA PHE A 19 19.43 -4.91 7.06
C PHE A 19 18.47 -5.45 8.11
N GLU A 20 18.98 -5.81 9.30
CA GLU A 20 18.13 -6.16 10.43
C GLU A 20 17.54 -4.89 11.07
N ILE A 21 16.23 -4.88 11.27
CA ILE A 21 15.51 -3.89 12.07
C ILE A 21 14.76 -4.60 13.19
N GLU A 22 14.47 -3.87 14.26
CA GLU A 22 13.80 -4.45 15.43
C GLU A 22 12.74 -3.48 15.97
N HIS A 23 11.50 -3.93 15.99
CA HIS A 23 10.43 -3.27 16.74
C HIS A 23 10.46 -3.76 18.20
N ARG A 24 11.00 -2.93 19.09
CA ARG A 24 11.17 -3.23 20.53
C ARG A 24 9.97 -2.91 21.40
N GLY A 25 8.86 -2.45 20.81
CA GLY A 25 7.63 -2.16 21.56
C GLY A 25 6.90 -3.44 21.96
N THR A 26 5.70 -3.26 22.53
CA THR A 26 4.86 -4.37 23.01
C THR A 26 3.59 -4.58 22.18
N LEU A 27 3.25 -3.61 21.33
CA LEU A 27 2.06 -3.62 20.48
C LEU A 27 2.48 -3.44 19.03
N ARG A 28 1.69 -3.96 18.10
CA ARG A 28 1.82 -3.69 16.67
C ARG A 28 1.87 -2.17 16.42
N ARG A 29 2.73 -1.74 15.51
CA ARG A 29 2.80 -0.35 15.02
C ARG A 29 3.03 -0.32 13.52
N ALA A 30 2.46 0.68 12.87
CA ALA A 30 2.81 1.01 11.50
C ALA A 30 4.26 1.49 11.41
N ALA A 31 4.91 1.22 10.29
CA ALA A 31 6.26 1.67 9.99
C ALA A 31 6.35 2.22 8.56
N ASN A 32 7.23 3.21 8.38
CA ASN A 32 7.70 3.59 7.06
C ASN A 32 9.09 2.99 6.84
N VAL A 33 9.32 2.40 5.67
CA VAL A 33 10.64 2.00 5.17
C VAL A 33 10.91 2.74 3.87
N GLU A 34 12.08 3.33 3.75
CA GLU A 34 12.51 4.14 2.60
C GLU A 34 13.93 3.75 2.20
N VAL A 35 14.14 3.51 0.91
CA VAL A 35 15.44 3.26 0.29
C VAL A 35 15.66 4.30 -0.79
N SER A 36 16.83 4.95 -0.76
CA SER A 36 17.15 5.99 -1.74
C SER A 36 17.42 5.45 -3.13
N SER A 37 17.35 6.32 -4.13
CA SER A 37 17.70 6.00 -5.51
C SER A 37 19.16 5.60 -5.68
N ILE A 38 19.41 4.70 -6.64
CA ILE A 38 20.72 4.47 -7.25
C ILE A 38 20.59 4.76 -8.76
N PRO A 39 21.32 5.72 -9.33
CA PRO A 39 20.97 6.35 -10.62
C PRO A 39 20.72 5.44 -11.82
N ASN A 40 21.38 4.29 -11.89
CA ASN A 40 21.32 3.35 -13.02
C ASN A 40 20.65 2.02 -12.68
N MET A 41 19.97 1.92 -11.54
CA MET A 41 19.43 0.64 -11.05
C MET A 41 17.96 0.78 -10.67
N ASP A 42 17.17 -0.23 -11.02
CA ASP A 42 15.81 -0.40 -10.53
C ASP A 42 15.89 -1.20 -9.23
N VAL A 43 15.72 -0.52 -8.09
CA VAL A 43 15.87 -1.15 -6.78
C VAL A 43 14.54 -1.75 -6.33
N VAL A 44 14.60 -2.92 -5.72
CA VAL A 44 13.45 -3.60 -5.11
C VAL A 44 13.70 -3.69 -3.62
N VAL A 45 12.68 -3.36 -2.83
CA VAL A 45 12.73 -3.42 -1.37
C VAL A 45 11.72 -4.43 -0.87
N GLU A 46 12.20 -5.36 -0.07
CA GLU A 46 11.39 -6.45 0.46
C GLU A 46 11.50 -6.46 1.99
N LEU A 47 10.38 -6.60 2.68
CA LEU A 47 10.37 -6.79 4.13
C LEU A 47 10.13 -8.27 4.43
N LEU A 48 10.98 -8.88 5.25
CA LEU A 48 10.91 -10.30 5.58
C LEU A 48 10.97 -10.53 7.09
N ARG A 49 10.53 -11.71 7.54
CA ARG A 49 10.90 -12.22 8.87
C ARG A 49 12.23 -12.97 8.80
N PRO A 50 13.07 -12.90 9.84
CA PRO A 50 14.29 -13.70 9.90
C PRO A 50 14.01 -15.19 9.71
N GLY A 51 14.79 -15.84 8.85
CA GLY A 51 14.63 -17.26 8.52
C GLY A 51 13.53 -17.57 7.50
N GLN A 52 12.84 -16.57 6.94
CA GLN A 52 11.89 -16.74 5.84
C GLN A 52 12.47 -16.16 4.55
N GLU A 53 12.31 -16.88 3.43
CA GLU A 53 12.74 -16.39 2.11
C GLU A 53 11.65 -15.56 1.41
N ALA A 54 10.38 -15.90 1.65
CA ALA A 54 9.25 -15.20 1.10
C ALA A 54 9.07 -13.84 1.80
N PRO A 55 8.96 -12.74 1.05
CA PRO A 55 8.70 -11.43 1.63
C PRO A 55 7.27 -11.31 2.14
N LEU A 56 7.10 -10.54 3.20
CA LEU A 56 5.80 -10.09 3.71
C LEU A 56 5.19 -9.07 2.75
N VAL A 57 6.01 -8.16 2.23
CA VAL A 57 5.63 -7.10 1.31
C VAL A 57 6.82 -6.72 0.43
N VAL A 58 6.52 -6.26 -0.79
CA VAL A 58 7.49 -5.89 -1.83
C VAL A 58 7.15 -4.49 -2.37
N ALA A 59 8.14 -3.61 -2.41
CA ALA A 59 8.10 -2.33 -3.14
C ALA A 59 9.00 -2.41 -4.39
N ASP A 60 8.39 -2.14 -5.54
CA ASP A 60 8.96 -2.15 -6.90
C ASP A 60 8.10 -1.22 -7.77
N SER A 61 8.06 0.06 -7.41
CA SER A 61 7.15 1.06 -7.99
C SER A 61 7.85 2.29 -8.55
N GLY A 62 9.11 2.54 -8.18
CA GLY A 62 9.92 3.66 -8.60
C GLY A 62 10.52 3.46 -9.99
N GLY A 63 11.02 2.27 -10.31
CA GLY A 63 11.74 1.99 -11.55
C GLY A 63 13.21 2.44 -11.50
N VAL A 64 13.90 2.33 -12.64
CA VAL A 64 15.33 2.66 -12.79
C VAL A 64 15.65 4.07 -12.29
N GLY A 65 16.65 4.18 -11.41
CA GLY A 65 17.14 5.47 -10.91
C GLY A 65 16.26 6.09 -9.83
N GLN A 66 15.19 5.41 -9.41
CA GLN A 66 14.34 5.85 -8.31
C GLN A 66 14.61 5.05 -7.04
N GLY A 67 14.22 5.62 -5.90
CA GLY A 67 14.17 4.88 -4.65
C GLY A 67 12.86 4.12 -4.49
N GLU A 68 12.74 3.37 -3.41
CA GLU A 68 11.52 2.65 -3.07
C GLU A 68 11.04 2.99 -1.66
N ARG A 69 9.72 2.91 -1.48
CA ARG A 69 9.07 3.25 -0.22
C ARG A 69 7.96 2.25 0.09
N LEU A 70 7.93 1.82 1.35
CA LEU A 70 6.85 1.04 1.94
C LEU A 70 6.20 1.88 3.04
N PRO A 71 5.07 2.56 2.76
CA PRO A 71 4.31 3.28 3.76
C PRO A 71 3.56 2.32 4.68
N ASN A 72 3.33 2.76 5.91
CA ASN A 72 2.30 2.21 6.80
C ASN A 72 2.35 0.69 7.07
N VAL A 73 3.48 0.02 6.83
CA VAL A 73 3.57 -1.44 6.97
C VAL A 73 3.37 -1.85 8.44
N PRO A 74 2.48 -2.81 8.72
CA PRO A 74 2.21 -3.22 10.09
C PRO A 74 3.33 -4.14 10.62
N LEU A 75 4.05 -3.67 11.64
CA LEU A 75 5.07 -4.45 12.32
C LEU A 75 4.57 -4.91 13.69
N GLU A 76 4.52 -6.23 13.89
CA GLU A 76 4.47 -6.82 15.23
C GLU A 76 5.82 -6.64 15.95
N PRO A 77 5.85 -6.61 17.29
CA PRO A 77 7.10 -6.66 18.05
C PRO A 77 8.03 -7.79 17.59
N GLY A 78 9.31 -7.48 17.44
CA GLY A 78 10.33 -8.43 17.01
C GLY A 78 11.22 -7.94 15.87
N LYS A 79 12.00 -8.86 15.32
CA LYS A 79 13.01 -8.60 14.29
C LYS A 79 12.43 -8.79 12.89
N TYR A 80 12.88 -7.96 11.96
CA TYR A 80 12.61 -8.04 10.53
C TYR A 80 13.90 -7.81 9.74
N LEU A 81 13.89 -8.24 8.49
CA LEU A 81 14.95 -7.95 7.53
C LEU A 81 14.38 -7.06 6.43
N ILE A 82 15.08 -5.96 6.12
CA ILE A 82 14.88 -5.21 4.89
C ILE A 82 15.90 -5.77 3.89
N ARG A 83 15.41 -6.39 2.82
CA ARG A 83 16.23 -6.87 1.70
C ARG A 83 16.19 -5.84 0.59
N VAL A 84 17.36 -5.40 0.15
CA VAL A 84 17.54 -4.46 -0.96
C VAL A 84 18.32 -5.15 -2.05
N ARG A 85 17.81 -5.11 -3.28
CA ARG A 85 18.44 -5.72 -4.45
C ARG A 85 18.02 -5.00 -5.72
N GLU A 86 18.70 -5.30 -6.82
CA GLU A 86 18.20 -4.94 -8.14
C GLU A 86 16.96 -5.78 -8.53
N ARG A 87 16.07 -5.17 -9.31
CA ARG A 87 15.02 -5.89 -10.02
C ARG A 87 15.62 -6.78 -11.12
N SER A 88 15.48 -8.09 -10.98
CA SER A 88 15.88 -9.03 -12.02
C SER A 88 14.96 -8.93 -13.25
N VAL A 89 15.54 -8.79 -14.43
CA VAL A 89 14.83 -8.81 -15.72
C VAL A 89 15.38 -9.96 -16.56
N GLU A 90 14.48 -10.79 -17.10
CA GLU A 90 14.87 -11.96 -17.89
C GLU A 90 15.72 -11.57 -19.11
N GLY A 91 16.87 -12.22 -19.27
CA GLY A 91 17.80 -11.97 -20.36
C GLY A 91 18.64 -10.70 -20.21
N VAL A 92 18.58 -10.00 -19.07
CA VAL A 92 19.39 -8.81 -18.76
C VAL A 92 20.34 -9.14 -17.61
N LEU A 93 21.63 -8.89 -17.81
CA LEU A 93 22.64 -9.08 -16.76
C LEU A 93 22.43 -8.04 -15.65
N PRO A 94 22.67 -8.42 -14.37
CA PRO A 94 22.63 -7.48 -13.26
C PRO A 94 23.61 -6.31 -13.43
N THR A 95 23.18 -5.13 -13.02
CA THR A 95 23.97 -3.91 -13.03
C THR A 95 25.04 -3.98 -11.93
N GLU A 96 26.29 -3.68 -12.26
CA GLU A 96 27.35 -3.48 -11.26
C GLU A 96 27.51 -1.99 -10.98
N ASN A 97 27.18 -1.54 -9.77
CA ASN A 97 27.41 -0.17 -9.32
C ASN A 97 28.12 -0.15 -7.95
N VAL A 98 29.44 -0.24 -8.00
CA VAL A 98 30.27 -0.27 -6.78
C VAL A 98 30.65 1.11 -6.24
N SER A 99 30.11 2.20 -6.82
CA SER A 99 30.54 3.57 -6.51
C SER A 99 29.45 4.45 -5.93
N ASP A 100 28.18 4.23 -6.29
CA ASP A 100 27.08 5.03 -5.77
C ASP A 100 26.58 4.49 -4.43
N GLU A 101 26.55 5.37 -3.45
CA GLU A 101 25.99 5.08 -2.14
C GLU A 101 24.48 5.20 -2.14
N TYR A 102 23.84 4.38 -1.33
CA TYR A 102 22.43 4.51 -1.01
C TYR A 102 22.19 4.46 0.50
N PHE A 103 21.01 4.92 0.91
CA PHE A 103 20.59 4.87 2.30
C PHE A 103 19.28 4.12 2.48
N VAL A 104 19.21 3.38 3.58
CA VAL A 104 17.99 2.78 4.12
C VAL A 104 17.58 3.56 5.37
N ARG A 105 16.34 4.00 5.40
CA ARG A 105 15.69 4.64 6.56
C ARG A 105 14.44 3.86 6.92
N TRP A 106 14.19 3.75 8.21
CA TRP A 106 12.91 3.26 8.68
C TRP A 106 12.54 3.96 9.97
N ARG A 107 11.24 4.02 10.26
CA ARG A 107 10.71 4.52 11.53
C ARG A 107 9.35 3.95 11.82
N LEU A 108 9.06 3.73 13.09
CA LEU A 108 7.70 3.49 13.57
C LEU A 108 6.91 4.79 13.50
N LEU A 109 5.61 4.67 13.21
CA LEU A 109 4.67 5.78 13.13
C LEU A 109 3.83 5.85 14.39
N ASP A 110 3.57 7.06 14.85
CA ASP A 110 2.57 7.32 15.88
C ASP A 110 1.18 7.26 15.23
N ASP A 111 0.21 6.77 16.00
CA ASP A 111 -1.17 6.68 15.56
C ASP A 111 -1.95 7.88 16.09
N ASP A 112 -2.29 8.80 15.20
CA ASP A 112 -3.16 9.95 15.48
C ASP A 112 -4.60 9.75 14.94
N GLY A 113 -4.90 8.55 14.40
CA GLY A 113 -6.19 8.20 13.81
C GLY A 113 -6.46 8.83 12.43
N THR A 114 -5.51 9.54 11.83
CA THR A 114 -5.70 10.21 10.53
C THR A 114 -5.47 9.28 9.34
N PHE A 115 -4.58 8.31 9.49
CA PHE A 115 -4.22 7.35 8.45
C PHE A 115 -4.81 5.98 8.73
N GLU A 116 -5.02 5.18 7.70
CA GLU A 116 -5.58 3.83 7.84
C GLU A 116 -4.71 2.93 8.71
N HIS A 117 -5.33 1.90 9.25
CA HIS A 117 -4.64 0.91 10.08
C HIS A 117 -4.54 -0.43 9.37
N GLU A 118 -3.30 -0.83 9.13
CA GLU A 118 -2.98 -2.13 8.54
C GLU A 118 -2.90 -3.25 9.59
N LEU A 119 -3.35 -4.48 9.32
CA LEU A 119 -3.86 -5.00 8.04
C LEU A 119 -5.35 -4.69 7.88
N ASN A 120 -5.78 -4.25 6.71
CA ASN A 120 -7.19 -4.03 6.38
C ASN A 120 -7.59 -4.64 5.01
N ASP A 121 -6.84 -5.63 4.52
CA ASP A 121 -6.92 -6.21 3.16
C ASP A 121 -8.15 -7.08 2.87
N SER A 122 -9.12 -7.12 3.79
CA SER A 122 -10.30 -7.97 3.66
C SER A 122 -11.51 -7.43 4.41
N LEU A 123 -12.70 -7.91 4.04
CA LEU A 123 -13.96 -7.60 4.72
C LEU A 123 -14.00 -8.05 6.19
N GLU A 124 -13.15 -8.99 6.59
CA GLU A 124 -12.98 -9.49 7.95
C GLU A 124 -12.09 -8.57 8.79
N LEU A 125 -11.09 -7.94 8.16
CA LEU A 125 -10.12 -7.04 8.79
C LEU A 125 -10.48 -5.56 8.61
N ALA A 126 -11.60 -5.28 7.96
CA ALA A 126 -12.03 -3.95 7.59
C ALA A 126 -12.04 -2.96 8.77
N GLU A 127 -11.47 -1.78 8.55
CA GLU A 127 -11.41 -0.74 9.55
C GLU A 127 -12.78 -0.05 9.72
N PRO A 128 -13.29 0.15 10.95
CA PRO A 128 -14.52 0.92 11.16
C PRO A 128 -14.33 2.41 10.82
N LEU A 129 -15.19 2.95 9.96
CA LEU A 129 -15.16 4.36 9.55
C LEU A 129 -16.50 5.04 9.79
N GLY A 130 -16.50 6.19 10.47
CA GLY A 130 -17.70 6.97 10.75
C GLY A 130 -18.26 7.70 9.52
N LEU A 131 -19.54 8.03 9.54
CA LEU A 131 -20.18 8.82 8.49
C LEU A 131 -19.63 10.25 8.49
N GLY A 132 -19.22 10.73 7.32
CA GLY A 132 -18.62 12.05 7.12
C GLY A 132 -17.15 12.15 7.56
N VAL A 133 -16.59 11.11 8.17
CA VAL A 133 -15.16 11.02 8.49
C VAL A 133 -14.40 10.60 7.24
N GLU A 134 -13.32 11.32 6.95
CA GLU A 134 -12.37 10.95 5.91
C GLU A 134 -11.16 10.28 6.55
N ARG A 135 -10.80 9.12 5.99
CA ARG A 135 -9.59 8.38 6.34
C ARG A 135 -8.63 8.48 5.19
N ARG A 136 -7.35 8.73 5.47
CA ARG A 136 -6.30 8.75 4.44
C ARG A 136 -5.59 7.41 4.39
N GLY A 137 -5.29 6.95 3.18
CA GLY A 137 -4.62 5.68 2.94
C GLY A 137 -3.63 5.75 1.80
N TRP A 138 -2.78 4.75 1.70
CA TRP A 138 -1.86 4.53 0.58
C TRP A 138 -2.29 3.27 -0.16
N ILE A 139 -2.16 3.29 -1.49
CA ILE A 139 -1.96 2.02 -2.20
C ILE A 139 -0.45 1.79 -2.17
N GLY A 140 0.04 1.24 -1.07
CA GLY A 140 1.45 1.25 -0.68
C GLY A 140 2.33 0.30 -1.49
N TRP A 141 1.76 -0.81 -1.96
CA TRP A 141 2.44 -1.81 -2.78
C TRP A 141 1.49 -2.40 -3.82
N ARG A 142 2.05 -3.19 -4.74
CA ARG A 142 1.25 -3.86 -5.76
C ARG A 142 0.29 -4.84 -5.11
N GLY A 143 -0.99 -4.74 -5.46
CA GLY A 143 -2.02 -5.65 -4.98
C GLY A 143 -2.57 -5.30 -3.59
N ASP A 144 -2.18 -4.14 -3.08
CA ASP A 144 -2.74 -3.57 -1.86
C ASP A 144 -4.24 -3.29 -1.98
N VAL A 145 -4.97 -3.57 -0.91
CA VAL A 145 -6.42 -3.43 -0.81
C VAL A 145 -6.74 -2.84 0.54
N ASP A 146 -7.39 -1.69 0.57
CA ASP A 146 -7.82 -1.11 1.84
C ASP A 146 -9.32 -1.30 2.05
N THR A 147 -9.69 -1.93 3.16
CA THR A 147 -11.09 -2.21 3.47
C THR A 147 -11.61 -1.39 4.64
N PHE A 148 -12.74 -0.70 4.45
CA PHE A 148 -13.41 0.08 5.49
C PHE A 148 -14.89 -0.26 5.59
N CYS A 149 -15.43 -0.39 6.80
CA CYS A 149 -16.86 -0.58 7.02
C CYS A 149 -17.49 0.60 7.75
N LEU A 150 -18.65 1.07 7.28
CA LEU A 150 -19.40 2.13 7.95
C LEU A 150 -19.76 1.71 9.37
N SER A 151 -19.32 2.46 10.38
CA SER A 151 -19.46 2.07 11.80
C SER A 151 -20.85 2.33 12.40
N GLU A 152 -21.75 2.97 11.64
CA GLU A 152 -23.08 3.38 12.10
C GLU A 152 -24.21 3.02 11.12
N ASN A 153 -25.45 3.06 11.62
CA ASN A 153 -26.63 2.90 10.78
C ASN A 153 -26.88 4.17 9.98
N ALA A 154 -27.29 4.04 8.71
CA ALA A 154 -27.62 5.19 7.88
C ALA A 154 -28.69 4.85 6.85
N GLU A 155 -29.64 5.78 6.65
CA GLU A 155 -30.72 5.56 5.68
C GLU A 155 -30.25 5.62 4.23
N ARG A 156 -29.32 6.53 3.93
CA ARG A 156 -28.85 6.82 2.57
C ARG A 156 -27.39 7.24 2.57
N VAL A 157 -26.52 6.44 1.96
CA VAL A 157 -25.07 6.65 1.96
C VAL A 157 -24.50 6.59 0.55
N VAL A 158 -23.49 7.41 0.28
CA VAL A 158 -22.59 7.28 -0.86
C VAL A 158 -21.18 7.09 -0.31
N ALA A 159 -20.41 6.20 -0.91
CA ALA A 159 -18.98 6.05 -0.63
C ALA A 159 -18.16 6.78 -1.69
N GLN A 160 -17.08 7.41 -1.27
CA GLN A 160 -16.19 8.17 -2.13
C GLN A 160 -14.74 7.81 -1.83
N VAL A 161 -13.94 7.77 -2.88
CA VAL A 161 -12.48 7.78 -2.80
C VAL A 161 -11.96 8.96 -3.61
N SER A 162 -10.99 9.70 -3.08
CA SER A 162 -10.37 10.83 -3.79
C SER A 162 -9.49 10.36 -4.94
N ALA A 163 -9.04 11.30 -5.77
CA ALA A 163 -8.02 10.99 -6.77
C ALA A 163 -6.68 10.61 -6.10
N LEU A 164 -5.91 9.75 -6.79
CA LEU A 164 -4.54 9.40 -6.45
C LEU A 164 -3.69 9.45 -7.72
N THR A 165 -2.61 10.23 -7.72
CA THR A 165 -1.86 10.53 -8.95
C THR A 165 -1.30 9.26 -9.57
N GLY A 166 -1.58 9.07 -10.87
CA GLY A 166 -1.04 7.95 -11.65
C GLY A 166 -1.66 6.59 -11.37
N VAL A 167 -2.53 6.43 -10.37
CA VAL A 167 -3.21 5.17 -10.04
C VAL A 167 -4.65 5.23 -10.54
N ASP A 168 -5.12 4.18 -11.20
CA ASP A 168 -6.55 3.96 -11.48
C ASP A 168 -7.18 3.26 -10.29
N LEU A 169 -7.93 4.00 -9.49
CA LEU A 169 -8.53 3.47 -8.26
C LEU A 169 -9.84 2.74 -8.56
N VAL A 170 -9.92 1.52 -8.06
CA VAL A 170 -11.15 0.74 -8.01
C VAL A 170 -11.80 0.93 -6.65
N LEU A 171 -13.06 1.37 -6.64
CA LEU A 171 -13.91 1.34 -5.46
C LEU A 171 -14.93 0.21 -5.58
N ARG A 172 -14.80 -0.84 -4.76
CA ARG A 172 -15.85 -1.87 -4.64
C ARG A 172 -16.61 -1.62 -3.34
N VAL A 173 -17.94 -1.58 -3.43
CA VAL A 173 -18.82 -1.42 -2.27
C VAL A 173 -19.61 -2.70 -2.04
N VAL A 174 -19.62 -3.21 -0.82
CA VAL A 174 -20.25 -4.47 -0.42
C VAL A 174 -21.22 -4.23 0.72
N ASP A 175 -22.46 -4.68 0.58
CA ASP A 175 -23.44 -4.78 1.67
C ASP A 175 -23.53 -6.23 2.15
N LYS A 176 -22.79 -6.54 3.23
CA LYS A 176 -22.72 -7.87 3.86
C LYS A 176 -24.07 -8.37 4.38
N ARG A 177 -25.06 -7.50 4.57
CA ARG A 177 -26.42 -7.89 5.01
C ARG A 177 -27.23 -8.49 3.86
N THR A 178 -27.05 -7.96 2.65
CA THR A 178 -27.83 -8.36 1.47
C THR A 178 -27.04 -9.17 0.46
N ASP A 179 -25.74 -9.37 0.72
CA ASP A 179 -24.78 -9.99 -0.18
C ASP A 179 -24.72 -9.28 -1.55
N ARG A 180 -25.01 -7.97 -1.56
CA ARG A 180 -24.95 -7.14 -2.76
C ARG A 180 -23.64 -6.41 -2.84
N SER A 181 -23.09 -6.30 -4.04
CA SER A 181 -21.90 -5.49 -4.28
C SER A 181 -22.04 -4.62 -5.52
N GLY A 182 -21.17 -3.62 -5.66
CA GLY A 182 -21.00 -2.82 -6.87
C GLY A 182 -19.56 -2.35 -7.00
N LYS A 183 -18.98 -2.51 -8.20
CA LYS A 183 -17.65 -2.02 -8.57
C LYS A 183 -17.80 -0.68 -9.30
N TYR A 184 -17.00 0.31 -8.93
CA TYR A 184 -16.94 1.65 -9.52
C TYR A 184 -15.48 1.90 -9.94
N ASP A 185 -15.29 2.06 -11.23
CA ASP A 185 -14.00 1.98 -11.92
C ASP A 185 -14.22 2.50 -13.35
N ASN A 186 -14.60 3.77 -13.46
CA ASN A 186 -15.06 4.37 -14.73
C ASN A 186 -14.29 5.64 -15.10
N LYS A 187 -13.50 6.21 -14.17
CA LYS A 187 -12.87 7.52 -14.38
C LYS A 187 -11.40 7.44 -14.80
N GLY A 188 -10.75 6.29 -14.63
CA GLY A 188 -9.37 6.05 -15.05
C GLY A 188 -8.33 6.64 -14.09
N ALA A 189 -7.06 6.39 -14.41
CA ALA A 189 -5.91 6.82 -13.64
C ALA A 189 -5.93 8.31 -13.23
N GLY A 190 -5.55 8.59 -11.98
CA GLY A 190 -5.50 9.95 -11.44
C GLY A 190 -6.87 10.52 -11.06
N ARG A 191 -7.94 9.71 -11.04
CA ARG A 191 -9.29 10.12 -10.67
C ARG A 191 -9.80 9.31 -9.48
N GLY A 192 -10.70 9.92 -8.72
CA GLY A 192 -11.36 9.28 -7.59
C GLY A 192 -12.73 8.74 -7.96
N GLU A 193 -13.18 7.69 -7.29
CA GLU A 193 -14.44 7.00 -7.57
C GLU A 193 -15.57 7.39 -6.60
N THR A 194 -16.81 7.20 -7.04
CA THR A 194 -18.00 7.51 -6.24
C THR A 194 -19.09 6.49 -6.51
N SER A 195 -19.60 5.89 -5.44
CA SER A 195 -20.64 4.88 -5.56
C SER A 195 -22.03 5.46 -5.79
N LYS A 196 -22.98 4.59 -6.18
CA LYS A 196 -24.40 4.92 -6.14
C LYS A 196 -24.88 5.06 -4.69
N THR A 197 -26.09 5.59 -4.48
CA THR A 197 -26.69 5.61 -3.14
C THR A 197 -27.06 4.20 -2.66
N TRP A 198 -26.54 3.82 -1.51
CA TRP A 198 -26.92 2.64 -0.73
C TRP A 198 -27.94 3.03 0.34
N ARG A 199 -28.92 2.15 0.61
CA ARG A 199 -30.06 2.45 1.49
C ARG A 199 -30.19 1.46 2.63
N ASN A 200 -30.72 1.92 3.75
CA ASN A 200 -30.97 1.11 4.94
C ASN A 200 -29.71 0.33 5.36
N VAL A 201 -28.61 1.09 5.48
CA VAL A 201 -27.30 0.58 5.84
C VAL A 201 -27.31 0.31 7.34
N ALA A 202 -26.84 -0.88 7.71
CA ALA A 202 -26.60 -1.23 9.09
C ALA A 202 -25.11 -1.06 9.42
N ALA A 203 -24.81 -0.68 10.67
CA ALA A 203 -23.47 -0.57 11.20
C ALA A 203 -22.66 -1.86 10.95
N GLY A 204 -21.44 -1.70 10.44
CA GLY A 204 -20.50 -2.76 10.09
C GLY A 204 -20.93 -3.65 8.91
N LYS A 205 -21.99 -3.29 8.17
CA LYS A 205 -22.50 -4.10 7.05
C LYS A 205 -22.22 -3.52 5.68
N LEU A 206 -22.16 -2.20 5.52
CA LEU A 206 -21.70 -1.59 4.28
C LEU A 206 -20.21 -1.33 4.37
N CYS A 207 -19.45 -1.99 3.51
CA CYS A 207 -18.01 -1.87 3.45
C CYS A 207 -17.56 -1.44 2.05
N VAL A 208 -16.35 -0.89 1.98
CA VAL A 208 -15.67 -0.57 0.74
C VAL A 208 -14.31 -1.22 0.72
N GLU A 209 -13.89 -1.69 -0.45
CA GLU A 209 -12.54 -2.12 -0.77
C GLU A 209 -11.99 -1.11 -1.78
N VAL A 210 -10.85 -0.50 -1.48
CA VAL A 210 -10.12 0.43 -2.34
C VAL A 210 -8.86 -0.27 -2.83
N SER A 211 -8.59 -0.24 -4.13
CA SER A 211 -7.41 -0.90 -4.71
C SER A 211 -7.02 -0.24 -6.03
N ALA A 212 -5.83 -0.56 -6.55
CA ALA A 212 -5.47 -0.22 -7.94
C ALA A 212 -6.12 -1.20 -8.94
N ASP A 213 -6.54 -0.73 -10.13
CA ASP A 213 -6.97 -1.63 -11.20
C ASP A 213 -5.78 -2.41 -11.74
N ALA A 214 -5.71 -3.70 -11.42
CA ALA A 214 -4.67 -4.60 -11.89
C ALA A 214 -4.64 -4.78 -13.43
N ARG A 215 -5.69 -4.34 -14.15
CA ARG A 215 -5.77 -4.40 -15.61
C ARG A 215 -5.26 -3.13 -16.29
N ASP A 216 -5.03 -2.05 -15.55
CA ASP A 216 -4.48 -0.84 -16.13
C ASP A 216 -2.97 -1.00 -16.35
N GLU A 217 -2.59 -1.28 -17.59
CA GLU A 217 -1.19 -1.40 -18.00
C GLU A 217 -0.47 -0.05 -18.09
N ARG A 218 -1.19 1.08 -18.05
CA ARG A 218 -0.63 2.43 -18.23
C ARG A 218 -0.50 3.17 -16.90
N GLY A 219 -1.39 2.88 -15.95
CA GLY A 219 -1.35 3.39 -14.59
C GLY A 219 -0.27 2.72 -13.74
N ARG A 220 -0.03 3.33 -12.58
CA ARG A 220 0.80 2.76 -11.52
C ARG A 220 -0.02 1.73 -10.74
N ALA A 221 0.60 0.60 -10.44
CA ALA A 221 0.00 -0.43 -9.59
C ALA A 221 0.07 -0.12 -8.08
N ALA A 222 0.82 0.93 -7.70
CA ALA A 222 0.99 1.44 -6.35
C ALA A 222 1.39 2.92 -6.39
N GLN A 223 1.15 3.66 -5.32
CA GLN A 223 1.60 5.03 -5.13
C GLN A 223 1.98 5.25 -3.66
N PRO A 224 3.22 4.91 -3.26
CA PRO A 224 3.63 4.99 -1.86
C PRO A 224 3.91 6.43 -1.39
N ASP A 225 3.99 7.41 -2.30
CA ASP A 225 4.39 8.79 -1.96
C ASP A 225 3.22 9.74 -1.71
N GLU A 226 2.01 9.36 -2.09
CA GLU A 226 0.79 10.16 -1.95
C GLU A 226 -0.31 9.34 -1.31
N THR A 227 -1.14 9.99 -0.50
CA THR A 227 -2.34 9.35 0.06
C THR A 227 -3.58 9.68 -0.75
N TYR A 228 -4.50 8.74 -0.85
CA TYR A 228 -5.89 9.03 -1.17
C TYR A 228 -6.69 9.28 0.12
N GLY A 229 -7.93 9.76 -0.01
CA GLY A 229 -8.91 9.85 1.06
C GLY A 229 -10.16 9.03 0.75
N VAL A 230 -10.65 8.25 1.71
CA VAL A 230 -11.90 7.47 1.62
C VAL A 230 -12.88 7.94 2.68
N ARG A 231 -14.16 7.98 2.29
CA ARG A 231 -15.25 8.36 3.21
C ARG A 231 -16.60 7.82 2.79
N PHE A 232 -17.47 7.68 3.79
CA PHE A 232 -18.91 7.55 3.60
C PHE A 232 -19.55 8.92 3.83
N ILE A 233 -20.48 9.34 2.97
CA ILE A 233 -21.23 10.58 3.13
C ILE A 233 -22.73 10.33 3.03
N ALA A 234 -23.53 11.16 3.72
CA ALA A 234 -24.97 11.16 3.56
C ALA A 234 -25.33 11.52 2.11
N ALA A 235 -26.15 10.69 1.46
CA ALA A 235 -26.57 10.98 0.10
C ALA A 235 -27.52 12.20 0.09
N PRO A 236 -27.39 13.13 -0.87
CA PRO A 236 -28.29 14.28 -0.97
C PRO A 236 -29.77 13.85 -0.99
N ARG A 237 -30.61 14.62 -0.31
CA ARG A 237 -32.06 14.52 -0.50
C ARG A 237 -32.37 14.99 -1.91
N ARG A 238 -33.14 14.17 -2.64
CA ARG A 238 -33.70 14.57 -3.93
C ARG A 238 -34.89 15.48 -3.68
#